data_AF-A0A399ZGK3-F1
#
_entry.id   AF-A0A399ZGK3-F1
#
_cell.length_a   1.000
_cell.length_b   1.000
_cell.length_c   1.000
_cell.angle_alpha   90.00
_cell.angle_beta   90.00
_cell.angle_gamma   90.00
#
_symmetry.space_group_name_H-M   'P 1'
#
loop_
_entity.id
_entity.type
_entity.pdbx_description
1 polymer ?
#
loop_
_entity_poly.entity_id
_entity_poly.type
_entity_poly.pdbx_seq_one_letter_code
_entity_poly.pdbx_strand_id
1 'polypeptide(L)' 'MAENKITFSAAVASVKTLVDGGIRIVFDLPEDAIKEAAALMQCKRDGIPLRVEVMADDAGAGY' A
#
# COMPACT_ATOMS: atom_id res chain seq x y z
N MET A 1 -7.23 18.32 -12.83
CA MET A 1 -6.93 18.38 -11.38
C MET A 1 -5.69 17.54 -11.16
N ALA A 2 -4.68 18.04 -10.44
CA ALA A 2 -3.45 17.29 -10.23
C ALA A 2 -3.77 16.02 -9.42
N GLU A 3 -3.50 14.86 -10.00
CA GLU A 3 -3.81 13.58 -9.37
C GLU A 3 -2.77 13.31 -8.28
N ASN A 4 -3.14 13.57 -7.02
CA ASN A 4 -2.26 13.39 -5.87
C ASN A 4 -2.27 11.90 -5.44
N LYS A 5 -1.82 11.03 -6.34
CA LYS A 5 -1.89 9.57 -6.22
C LYS A 5 -0.50 8.98 -6.05
N ILE A 6 -0.36 8.09 -5.07
CA ILE A 6 0.82 7.25 -4.87
C ILE A 6 0.49 5.88 -5.49
N THR A 7 1.24 5.45 -6.50
CA THR A 7 1.04 4.14 -7.16
C THR A 7 2.35 3.37 -7.11
N PHE A 8 2.31 2.12 -6.67
CA PHE A 8 3.45 1.23 -6.59
C PHE A 8 2.99 -0.22 -6.77
N SER A 9 3.86 -1.05 -7.36
CA SER A 9 3.68 -2.50 -7.32
C SER A 9 4.04 -3.02 -5.92
N ALA A 10 3.28 -4.00 -5.43
CA ALA A 10 3.55 -4.64 -4.15
C ALA A 10 3.02 -6.06 -4.09
N ALA A 11 3.64 -6.89 -3.27
CA ALA A 11 3.15 -8.21 -2.91
C ALA A 11 2.47 -8.17 -1.54
N VAL A 12 1.41 -8.96 -1.34
CA VAL A 12 0.80 -9.13 -0.02
C VAL A 12 1.70 -10.03 0.82
N ALA A 13 2.36 -9.46 1.83
CA ALA A 13 3.25 -10.18 2.73
C ALA A 13 2.47 -10.95 3.80
N SER A 14 1.44 -10.32 4.39
CA SER A 14 0.53 -11.00 5.32
C SER A 14 -0.79 -10.27 5.47
N VAL A 15 -1.83 -11.04 5.83
CA VAL A 15 -3.14 -10.54 6.25
C VAL A 15 -3.45 -11.16 7.61
N LYS A 16 -3.70 -10.33 8.62
CA LYS A 16 -3.97 -10.77 9.99
C LYS A 16 -5.18 -10.07 10.55
N THR A 17 -6.12 -10.84 11.08
CA THR A 17 -7.21 -10.32 11.90
C THR A 17 -6.67 -9.98 13.28
N LEU A 18 -6.99 -8.79 13.76
CA LEU A 18 -6.62 -8.28 15.07
C LEU A 18 -7.71 -8.62 16.09
N VAL A 19 -7.35 -8.65 17.38
CA VAL A 19 -8.27 -9.01 18.46
C VAL A 19 -9.44 -8.03 18.59
N ASP A 20 -9.25 -6.78 18.15
CA ASP A 20 -10.26 -5.73 18.12
C ASP A 20 -11.21 -5.81 16.90
N GLY A 21 -11.11 -6.88 16.11
CA GLY A 21 -11.88 -7.04 14.88
C GLY A 21 -11.33 -6.25 13.68
N GLY A 22 -10.21 -5.55 13.85
CA GLY A 22 -9.48 -4.91 12.76
C GLY A 22 -8.78 -5.92 11.86
N ILE A 23 -8.33 -5.47 10.69
CA ILE A 23 -7.49 -6.26 9.79
C ILE A 23 -6.20 -5.48 9.55
N ARG A 24 -5.06 -6.16 9.73
CA ARG A 24 -3.74 -5.65 9.36
C ARG A 24 -3.25 -6.35 8.11
N ILE A 25 -3.01 -5.55 7.07
CA ILE A 25 -2.40 -6.00 5.82
C ILE A 25 -0.98 -5.44 5.78
N VAL A 26 -0.01 -6.26 5.42
CA VAL A 26 1.39 -5.87 5.21
C VAL A 26 1.72 -6.14 3.75
N PHE A 27 2.34 -5.14 3.11
CA PHE A 27 2.79 -5.22 1.73
C PHE A 27 4.31 -5.15 1.67
N ASP A 28 4.90 -5.97 0.81
CA ASP A 28 6.31 -5.88 0.45
C ASP A 28 6.43 -5.12 -0.87
N LEU A 29 7.21 -4.05 -0.83
CA LEU A 29 7.49 -3.19 -1.99
C LEU A 29 8.85 -3.57 -2.58
N PRO A 30 9.05 -3.41 -3.90
CA PRO A 30 10.35 -3.57 -4.51
C PRO A 30 11.34 -2.49 -4.05
N GLU A 31 12.63 -2.77 -4.12
CA GLU A 31 13.70 -1.90 -3.60
C GLU A 31 13.77 -0.53 -4.32
N ASP A 32 13.26 -0.44 -5.55
CA ASP A 32 13.19 0.77 -6.33
C ASP A 32 12.03 1.72 -5.94
N ALA A 33 11.04 1.25 -5.16
CA ALA A 33 9.90 2.04 -4.69
C ALA A 33 10.23 2.95 -3.48
N ILE A 34 11.45 3.49 -3.42
CA ILE A 34 11.96 4.30 -2.30
C ILE A 34 11.12 5.57 -2.10
N LYS A 35 10.70 6.21 -3.20
CA LYS A 35 9.95 7.47 -3.16
C LYS A 35 8.54 7.25 -2.63
N GLU A 36 7.89 6.19 -3.06
CA GLU A 36 6.54 5.79 -2.68
C GLU A 36 6.53 5.36 -1.20
N ALA A 37 7.53 4.59 -0.77
CA ALA A 37 7.72 4.25 0.64
C ALA A 37 7.92 5.51 1.50
N ALA A 38 8.75 6.47 1.05
CA ALA A 38 8.95 7.74 1.75
C ALA A 38 7.64 8.55 1.85
N ALA A 39 6.84 8.59 0.79
CA ALA A 39 5.54 9.25 0.78
C ALA A 39 4.56 8.61 1.79
N LEU A 40 4.50 7.27 1.84
CA LEU A 40 3.69 6.54 2.83
C LEU A 40 4.15 6.82 4.27
N MET A 41 5.47 6.88 4.49
CA MET A 41 6.03 7.24 5.81
C MET A 41 5.61 8.65 6.23
N GLN A 42 5.60 9.61 5.30
CA GLN A 42 5.17 10.97 5.56
C GLN A 42 3.66 11.02 5.88
N CYS A 43 2.81 10.33 5.09
CA CYS A 43 1.37 10.26 5.37
C CYS A 43 1.08 9.67 6.76
N LYS A 44 1.81 8.62 7.16
CA LYS A 44 1.73 8.06 8.52
C LYS A 44 2.13 9.08 9.58
N ARG A 45 3.24 9.79 9.36
CA ARG A 45 3.74 10.80 10.31
C ARG A 45 2.76 11.94 10.51
N ASP A 46 2.10 12.37 9.44
CA ASP A 46 1.18 13.51 9.45
C ASP A 46 -0.27 13.12 9.78
N GLY A 47 -0.56 11.82 9.95
CA GLY A 47 -1.90 11.33 10.23
C GLY A 47 -2.87 11.50 9.05
N ILE A 48 -2.36 11.54 7.82
CA ILE A 48 -3.16 11.73 6.61
C ILE A 48 -3.85 10.40 6.28
N PRO A 49 -5.20 10.33 6.28
CA PRO A 49 -5.91 9.12 5.88
C PRO A 49 -5.73 8.88 4.39
N LEU A 50 -5.47 7.63 4.02
CA LEU A 50 -5.29 7.21 2.62
C LEU A 50 -6.54 6.47 2.12
N ARG A 51 -6.97 6.81 0.90
CA ARG A 51 -7.85 5.94 0.12
C ARG A 51 -6.95 4.96 -0.62
N VAL A 52 -7.08 3.67 -0.32
CA VAL A 52 -6.30 2.60 -0.95
C VAL A 52 -7.16 1.93 -2.01
N GLU A 53 -6.67 1.90 -3.24
CA GLU A 53 -7.27 1.17 -4.35
C GLU A 53 -6.27 0.11 -4.81
N VAL A 54 -6.68 -1.15 -4.78
CA VAL A 54 -5.84 -2.29 -5.16
C VAL A 54 -6.40 -2.86 -6.46
N MET A 55 -5.53 -3.01 -7.45
CA MET A 55 -5.83 -3.63 -8.73
C MET A 55 -4.82 -4.75 -8.96
N ALA A 56 -5.19 -5.78 -9.71
CA ALA A 56 -4.23 -6.75 -10.18
C ALA A 56 -3.18 -6.02 -11.04
N ASP A 57 -1.90 -6.27 -10.76
CA ASP A 57 -0.81 -5.77 -11.59
C ASP A 57 -0.74 -6.61 -12.89
N ASP A 58 -0.24 -6.04 -13.98
CA ASP A 58 -0.16 -6.72 -15.30
C ASP A 58 0.71 -7.99 -15.24
N ALA A 59 1.58 -8.11 -14.23
CA ALA A 59 2.37 -9.31 -13.93
C ALA A 59 1.60 -10.45 -13.25
N GLY A 60 0.34 -10.21 -12.84
CA GLY A 60 -0.48 -11.11 -12.03
C GLY A 60 -1.82 -11.48 -12.66
N ALA A 61 -1.87 -11.66 -13.98
CA ALA A 61 -3.04 -12.19 -14.69
C ALA A 61 -3.32 -13.65 -14.28
N GLY A 62 -3.92 -13.85 -13.10
CA GLY A 62 -4.22 -15.18 -12.60
C GLY A 62 -4.90 -15.27 -11.23
N TYR A 63 -5.38 -14.16 -10.65
CA TYR A 63 -6.24 -14.20 -9.45
C TYR A 63 -7.72 -14.24 -9.84
#